data_AF-X0TDN9-F1
#
_entry.id   AF-X0TDN9-F1
#
_cell.length_a   1.000
_cell.length_b   1.000
_cell.length_c   1.000
_cell.angle_alpha   90.00
_cell.angle_beta   90.00
_cell.angle_gamma   90.00
#
_symmetry.space_group_name_H-M   'P 1'
#
loop_
_entity.id
_entity.type
_entity.pdbx_description
1 polymer ?
#
loop_
_entity_poly.entity_id
_entity_poly.type
_entity_poly.pdbx_seq_one_letter_code
_entity_poly.pdbx_strand_id
1 'polypeptide(L)'
;MRFEDDEPWSGPDRSDLVFPDRSGRGWDTSGTLSYIHKVKDGRNVYFFANSTARRVDTPVRLRGRMTVQQWNPHTGQIEPAEHSHLKEGPVDVTRVRLCLEPVQSVFYVEQQQP
;
A
#
# COMPACT_ATOMS: atom_id res chain seq x y z
N MET A 1 -4.48 29.76 -1.81
CA MET A 1 -4.88 28.33 -1.77
C MET A 1 -4.21 27.67 -2.96
N ARG A 2 -3.03 27.09 -2.78
CA ARG A 2 -2.26 26.44 -3.84
C ARG A 2 -2.53 24.95 -3.76
N PHE A 3 -3.13 24.41 -4.81
CA PHE A 3 -3.16 22.99 -5.12
C PHE A 3 -1.84 22.72 -5.83
N GLU A 4 -0.92 22.00 -5.18
CA GLU A 4 0.37 21.61 -5.76
C GLU A 4 0.34 20.10 -5.97
N ASP A 5 0.16 19.76 -7.25
CA ASP A 5 0.69 18.61 -8.00
C ASP A 5 0.20 17.20 -7.67
N ASP A 6 -0.92 16.89 -8.33
CA ASP A 6 -1.19 15.61 -8.98
C ASP A 6 0.03 15.28 -9.88
N GLU A 7 0.97 14.45 -9.43
CA GLU A 7 1.93 13.81 -10.34
C GLU A 7 1.24 12.58 -10.95
N PRO A 8 0.74 12.67 -12.20
CA PRO A 8 0.26 11.50 -12.91
C PRO A 8 1.42 10.54 -13.15
N TRP A 9 1.10 9.25 -13.12
CA TRP A 9 1.92 8.12 -13.58
C TRP A 9 2.55 8.38 -14.95
N SER A 10 3.66 9.12 -14.97
CA SER A 10 4.32 9.58 -16.19
C SER A 10 5.75 9.07 -16.22
N GLY A 11 5.86 7.78 -16.50
CA GLY A 11 7.12 7.12 -16.81
C GLY A 11 6.85 5.70 -17.33
N PRO A 12 7.73 5.12 -18.15
CA PRO A 12 7.57 3.76 -18.65
C PRO A 12 7.61 2.76 -17.48
N ASP A 13 6.41 2.45 -17.03
CA ASP A 13 5.92 1.37 -16.19
C ASP A 13 6.94 0.40 -15.54
N ARG A 14 7.12 0.51 -14.21
CA ARG A 14 7.66 -0.57 -13.35
C ARG A 14 7.14 -0.63 -11.90
N SER A 15 6.41 0.37 -11.42
CA SER A 15 6.01 0.41 -10.01
C SER A 15 4.56 -0.02 -9.84
N ASP A 16 4.31 -1.00 -8.98
CA ASP A 16 2.94 -1.44 -8.60
C ASP A 16 2.38 -0.68 -7.39
N LEU A 17 3.18 0.24 -6.82
CA LEU A 17 2.91 0.94 -5.57
C LEU A 17 3.49 2.36 -5.59
N VAL A 18 2.74 3.32 -5.02
CA VAL A 18 3.22 4.69 -4.77
C VAL A 18 2.97 5.12 -3.33
N PHE A 19 3.99 5.71 -2.70
CA PHE A 19 3.92 6.38 -1.39
C PHE A 19 3.84 7.91 -1.60
N PRO A 20 2.95 8.62 -0.90
CA PRO A 20 2.74 10.06 -1.13
C PRO A 20 3.82 10.99 -0.54
N ASP A 21 4.73 10.51 0.32
CA ASP A 21 5.80 11.34 0.91
C ASP A 21 7.11 10.56 1.08
N ARG A 22 8.21 11.11 0.56
CA ARG A 22 9.61 10.65 0.76
C ARG A 22 10.51 11.77 1.31
N SER A 23 9.94 12.90 1.70
CA SER A 23 10.70 14.08 2.08
C SER A 23 11.28 13.91 3.49
N GLY A 24 12.60 13.71 3.53
CA GLY A 24 13.35 13.50 4.75
C GLY A 24 13.20 14.64 5.76
N ARG A 25 12.83 14.30 6.99
CA ARG A 25 13.17 15.08 8.18
C ARG A 25 13.52 14.16 9.36
N GLY A 26 14.83 14.06 9.61
CA GLY A 26 15.43 13.55 10.85
C GLY A 26 15.60 12.02 10.87
N TRP A 27 16.84 11.56 10.69
CA TRP A 27 17.19 10.15 10.84
C TRP A 27 16.94 9.64 12.26
N ASP A 28 15.86 8.88 12.45
CA ASP A 28 15.94 7.63 13.17
C ASP A 28 16.41 6.55 12.17
N THR A 29 17.71 6.27 12.12
CA THR A 29 18.29 5.26 11.22
C THR A 29 17.89 3.81 11.53
N SER A 30 16.88 3.55 12.35
CA SER A 30 16.59 2.23 12.91
C SER A 30 15.48 1.43 12.22
N GLY A 31 15.02 1.82 11.03
CA GLY A 31 14.07 1.00 10.27
C GLY A 31 13.67 1.56 8.92
N THR A 32 12.83 0.82 8.19
CA THR A 32 12.31 1.23 6.88
C THR A 32 10.88 0.73 6.72
N LEU A 33 10.04 1.50 6.02
CA LEU A 33 8.79 0.99 5.47
C LEU A 33 9.12 0.25 4.18
N SER A 34 8.97 -1.08 4.20
CA SER A 34 9.28 -1.96 3.07
C SER A 34 8.02 -2.64 2.56
N TYR A 35 8.05 -3.07 1.30
CA TYR A 35 6.97 -3.86 0.74
C TYR A 35 7.47 -4.94 -0.21
N ILE A 36 6.66 -5.99 -0.36
CA ILE A 36 6.81 -7.04 -1.37
C ILE A 36 5.48 -7.19 -2.09
N HIS A 37 5.50 -7.29 -3.41
CA HIS A 37 4.36 -7.68 -4.22
C HIS A 37 4.61 -9.06 -4.85
N LYS A 38 3.63 -9.96 -4.74
CA LYS A 38 3.61 -11.25 -5.42
C LYS A 38 2.22 -11.52 -5.98
N VAL A 39 2.17 -12.19 -7.12
CA VAL A 39 0.93 -12.80 -7.64
C VAL A 39 0.97 -14.29 -7.33
N LYS A 40 -0.06 -14.80 -6.64
CA LYS A 40 -0.20 -16.22 -6.32
C LYS A 40 -1.62 -16.68 -6.63
N ASP A 41 -1.75 -17.75 -7.40
CA ASP A 41 -3.04 -18.32 -7.81
C ASP A 41 -3.97 -17.26 -8.43
N GLY A 42 -3.40 -16.36 -9.23
CA GLY A 42 -4.11 -15.24 -9.86
C GLY A 42 -4.53 -14.10 -8.91
N ARG A 43 -4.09 -14.11 -7.65
CA ARG A 43 -4.37 -13.06 -6.65
C ARG A 43 -3.15 -12.19 -6.43
N ASN A 44 -3.35 -10.89 -6.39
CA ASN A 44 -2.34 -9.95 -5.91
C ASN A 44 -2.17 -10.09 -4.38
N VAL A 45 -0.92 -10.19 -3.93
CA VAL A 45 -0.53 -10.30 -2.52
C VAL A 45 0.54 -9.25 -2.25
N TYR A 46 0.18 -8.24 -1.47
CA TYR A 46 1.11 -7.21 -1.00
C TYR A 46 1.43 -7.46 0.47
N PHE A 47 2.71 -7.43 0.81
CA PHE A 47 3.18 -7.42 2.18
C PHE A 47 3.80 -6.06 2.49
N PHE A 48 3.44 -5.46 3.61
CA PHE A 48 4.02 -4.22 4.11
C PHE A 48 4.61 -4.47 5.49
N ALA A 49 5.84 -4.00 5.72
CA ALA A 49 6.47 -4.05 7.03
C ALA A 49 7.00 -2.67 7.41
N ASN A 50 6.56 -2.20 8.58
CA ASN A 50 7.08 -1.02 9.23
C ASN A 50 8.09 -1.46 10.30
N SER A 51 9.38 -1.46 9.96
CA SER A 51 10.42 -1.79 10.94
C SER A 51 10.93 -0.56 11.70
N THR A 52 10.29 0.60 11.54
CA THR A 52 10.67 1.85 12.22
C THR A 52 10.09 1.91 13.64
N ALA A 53 10.59 2.85 14.44
CA ALA A 53 10.04 3.17 15.75
C ALA A 53 8.80 4.09 15.70
N ARG A 54 8.34 4.48 14.50
CA ARG A 54 7.22 5.42 14.31
C ARG A 54 6.02 4.72 13.68
N ARG A 55 4.82 5.20 14.00
CA ARG A 55 3.60 4.79 13.33
C ARG A 55 3.59 5.30 11.89
N VAL A 56 3.18 4.44 10.96
CA VAL A 56 2.88 4.78 9.58
C VAL A 56 1.37 4.84 9.43
N ASP A 57 0.85 5.94 8.92
CA ASP A 57 -0.56 6.11 8.56
C ASP A 57 -0.63 6.88 7.25
N THR A 58 -0.81 6.16 6.14
CA THR A 58 -0.70 6.74 4.81
C THR A 58 -1.60 6.02 3.82
N PRO A 59 -2.24 6.73 2.88
CA PRO A 59 -2.90 6.07 1.77
C PRO A 59 -1.85 5.47 0.83
N VAL A 60 -2.06 4.20 0.45
CA VAL A 60 -1.27 3.54 -0.59
C VAL A 60 -2.16 3.21 -1.77
N ARG A 61 -1.57 3.31 -2.97
CA ARG A 61 -2.24 3.05 -4.25
C ARG A 61 -1.71 1.75 -4.83
N LEU A 62 -2.59 0.77 -4.99
CA LEU A 62 -2.32 -0.53 -5.60
C LEU A 62 -2.81 -0.51 -7.04
N ARG A 63 -1.98 -0.97 -7.97
CA ARG A 63 -2.37 -1.06 -9.38
C ARG A 63 -3.46 -2.13 -9.58
N GLY A 64 -4.49 -1.78 -10.35
CA GLY A 64 -5.62 -2.65 -10.66
C GLY A 64 -6.84 -2.38 -9.80
N ARG A 65 -7.98 -2.91 -10.25
CA ARG A 65 -9.26 -2.86 -9.53
C ARG A 65 -9.48 -4.17 -8.79
N MET A 66 -9.33 -4.18 -7.47
CA MET A 66 -9.41 -5.40 -6.65
C MET A 66 -10.14 -5.18 -5.34
N THR A 67 -10.90 -6.18 -4.89
CA THR A 67 -11.44 -6.21 -3.52
C THR A 67 -10.37 -6.74 -2.58
N VAL A 68 -10.07 -6.02 -1.50
CA VAL A 68 -8.89 -6.29 -0.67
C VAL A 68 -9.28 -6.80 0.71
N GLN A 69 -8.59 -7.82 1.19
CA GLN A 69 -8.55 -8.23 2.60
C GLN A 69 -7.25 -7.81 3.26
N GLN A 70 -7.35 -7.45 4.54
CA GLN A 70 -6.23 -7.26 5.43
C GLN A 70 -5.98 -8.56 6.22
N TRP A 71 -4.78 -9.12 6.10
CA TRP A 71 -4.38 -10.28 6.91
C TRP A 71 -3.27 -9.85 7.87
N ASN A 72 -3.54 -9.98 9.17
CA ASN A 72 -2.58 -9.68 10.22
C ASN A 72 -1.71 -10.91 10.50
N PRO A 73 -0.41 -10.91 10.17
CA PRO A 73 0.47 -12.07 10.38
C PRO A 73 0.81 -12.32 11.85
N HIS A 74 0.62 -11.33 12.74
CA HIS A 74 0.92 -11.44 14.16
C HIS A 74 -0.22 -12.09 14.95
N THR A 75 -1.47 -11.93 14.48
CA THR A 75 -2.67 -12.47 15.15
C THR A 75 -3.36 -13.57 14.36
N GLY A 76 -3.07 -13.71 13.07
CA GLY A 76 -3.80 -14.58 12.15
C GLY A 76 -5.18 -14.06 11.74
N GLN A 77 -5.57 -12.87 12.19
CA GLN A 77 -6.87 -12.29 11.84
C GLN A 77 -6.93 -11.87 10.37
N ILE A 78 -8.09 -12.09 9.77
CA ILE A 78 -8.40 -11.74 8.38
C ILE A 78 -9.69 -10.93 8.38
N GLU A 79 -9.64 -9.73 7.79
CA GLU A 79 -10.78 -8.82 7.71
C GLU A 79 -10.83 -8.13 6.34
N PRO A 80 -12.00 -7.66 5.88
CA PRO A 80 -12.07 -6.78 4.71
C PRO A 80 -11.28 -5.50 4.97
N ALA A 81 -10.45 -5.08 4.01
CA ALA A 81 -9.80 -3.79 4.07
C ALA A 81 -10.74 -2.71 3.55
N GLU A 82 -10.78 -1.55 4.20
CA GLU A 82 -11.42 -0.37 3.63
C GLU A 82 -10.62 0.07 2.39
N HIS A 83 -11.29 0.12 1.25
CA HIS A 83 -10.67 0.47 -0.03
C HIS A 83 -11.62 1.25 -0.92
N SER A 84 -11.06 2.04 -1.82
CA SER A 84 -11.80 2.71 -2.89
C SER A 84 -11.13 2.47 -4.23
N HIS A 85 -11.93 2.56 -5.30
CA HIS A 85 -11.43 2.49 -6.67
C HIS A 85 -11.38 3.89 -7.27
N LEU A 86 -10.29 4.14 -7.99
CA LEU A 86 -10.07 5.36 -8.75
C LEU A 86 -9.47 5.01 -10.09
N LYS A 87 -9.61 5.94 -11.03
CA LYS A 87 -8.98 5.86 -12.34
C LYS A 87 -7.91 6.94 -12.42
N GLU A 88 -6.67 6.54 -12.60
CA GLU A 88 -5.53 7.46 -12.79
C GLU A 88 -5.06 7.33 -14.24
N GLY A 89 -5.57 8.22 -15.09
CA GLY A 89 -5.39 8.14 -16.54
C GLY A 89 -6.03 6.86 -17.13
N PRO A 90 -5.26 6.01 -17.84
CA PRO A 90 -5.77 4.75 -18.38
C PRO A 90 -5.76 3.61 -17.36
N VAL A 91 -5.21 3.80 -16.16
CA VAL A 91 -4.98 2.73 -15.18
C VAL A 91 -6.06 2.75 -14.10
N ASP A 92 -6.67 1.60 -13.85
CA ASP A 92 -7.49 1.39 -12.65
C ASP A 92 -6.59 1.20 -11.43
N VAL A 93 -6.96 1.83 -10.31
CA VAL A 93 -6.20 1.82 -9.07
C VAL A 93 -7.13 1.53 -7.90
N THR A 94 -6.63 0.75 -6.95
CA THR A 94 -7.28 0.50 -5.67
C THR A 94 -6.49 1.21 -4.58
N ARG A 95 -7.12 2.16 -3.88
CA ARG A 95 -6.52 2.87 -2.75
C ARG A 95 -6.94 2.21 -1.45
N VAL A 96 -5.96 1.93 -0.59
CA VAL A 96 -6.16 1.40 0.76
C VAL A 96 -5.44 2.30 1.77
N ARG A 97 -5.94 2.35 3.01
CA ARG A 97 -5.24 3.05 4.10
C ARG A 97 -4.30 2.08 4.79
N LEU A 98 -2.99 2.31 4.65
CA LEU A 98 -1.97 1.55 5.37
C LEU A 98 -1.74 2.19 6.74
N CYS A 99 -2.16 1.49 7.80
CA CYS A 99 -1.93 1.90 9.18
C CYS A 99 -1.12 0.83 9.92
N LEU A 100 0.15 1.11 10.21
CA LEU A 100 1.07 0.20 10.89
C LEU A 100 1.68 0.90 12.11
N GLU A 101 1.50 0.30 13.28
CA GLU A 101 2.27 0.66 14.47
C GLU A 101 3.75 0.32 14.29
N PRO A 102 4.66 0.82 15.17
CA PRO A 102 6.06 0.43 15.16
C PRO A 102 6.25 -1.09 15.19
N VAL A 103 7.19 -1.59 14.39
CA VAL A 103 7.55 -3.02 14.34
C VAL A 103 6.33 -3.92 14.05
N GLN A 104 5.45 -3.48 13.15
CA GLN A 104 4.30 -4.23 12.68
C GLN A 104 4.31 -4.44 11.18
N SER A 105 3.51 -5.38 10.72
CA SER A 105 3.39 -5.73 9.31
C SER A 105 2.00 -6.22 8.99
N VAL A 106 1.61 -6.14 7.72
CA VAL A 106 0.29 -6.55 7.25
C VAL A 106 0.38 -7.07 5.83
N PHE A 107 -0.52 -8.00 5.48
CA PHE A 107 -0.76 -8.35 4.09
C PHE A 107 -2.05 -7.69 3.60
N TYR A 108 -2.01 -7.14 2.39
CA TYR A 108 -3.19 -6.84 1.60
C TYR A 108 -3.31 -7.88 0.49
N VAL A 109 -4.40 -8.65 0.52
CA VAL A 109 -4.63 -9.78 -0.37
C VAL A 109 -5.88 -9.53 -1.17
N GLU A 110 -5.78 -9.68 -2.49
CA GLU A 110 -6.94 -9.65 -3.38
C GLU A 110 -7.86 -10.83 -3.09
N GLN A 111 -9.14 -10.55 -2.87
CA GLN A 111 -10.19 -11.55 -2.85
C GLN A 111 -10.47 -12.03 -4.27
N GLN A 112 -10.47 -13.35 -4.47
CA GLN A 112 -11.03 -13.91 -5.69
C GLN A 112 -12.54 -13.63 -5.72
N GLN A 113 -13.01 -13.11 -6.84
CA GLN A 113 -14.43 -13.14 -7.14
C GLN A 113 -14.86 -14.62 -7.32
N PRO A 114 -16.00 -15.01 -6.73
CA PRO A 114 -16.54 -16.36 -6.86
C PRO A 114 -16.90 -16.72 -8.31
#